data_AF-A0A507FMR7-F1
#
_entry.id   AF-A0A507FMR7-F1
#
_cell.length_a   1.000
_cell.length_b   1.000
_cell.length_c   1.000
_cell.angle_alpha   90.00
_cell.angle_beta   90.00
_cell.angle_gamma   90.00
#
_symmetry.space_group_name_H-M   'P 1'
#
loop_
_entity.id
_entity.type
_entity.pdbx_description
1 polymer ?
#
loop_
_entity_poly.entity_id
_entity_poly.type
_entity_poly.pdbx_seq_one_letter_code
_entity_poly.pdbx_strand_id
1 'polypeptide(L)'
;MACHQNLLAIVTLALCGVLAVAETSACFPAYQMGANYADGATVSYQSANFKLVNRQWKQLGTCTVDAAPLPLNTPKGPAGGDCFVAWNPSKAPYFKGDKVSYKNMNYESAWWVGSYDVPGASQYNGWVSKGACTSANDETTSTVRATSTSASSKQTKPILTSSTASESSSTKVTSRSLGRPSSTASKESPPASKPTTTVKVYSSTPTTAVAATKSPAPAPANACPVGSRIRAVTSQRLQARVGSIHGNVLYDPSNESNNPYRPTSIQVQVTGSDGKAIQSCPITWTVQQATTHGWVYPESEATDNSGQASAFWVAGTQTSGPQILSASIINADNTVSTVTFSSSVTPHKTRANSIHVNWDSPTWTKFRMDLVPHAWPASTYYEAIGIQNGYCGIQNDRILFSMWEKGGKNPEVIRKHEKATCADFGGEGTGIQCRVYRTPAVDVTYTFEMTVADAPGGLQDYTVSVKDGASGEVTEIATLRFQGRQDNRGAYGFVEDFYEQTESCLEAAVRAVTFKNVEYVDAKSGKSVRMGEKNAYGTAVFTPNHNEVCVNYKFNFENGEFWAGSGGVDMGTPLNMPGGDSVYRQ
;
A
#
# COMPACT_ATOMS: atom_id res chain seq x y z
N MET A 1 -22.49 -2.75 -68.31
CA MET A 1 -23.67 -3.60 -68.01
C MET A 1 -23.55 -4.00 -66.55
N ALA A 2 -24.53 -3.89 -65.66
CA ALA A 2 -25.79 -3.11 -65.57
C ALA A 2 -26.14 -3.04 -64.04
N CYS A 3 -27.03 -2.22 -63.50
CA CYS A 3 -27.88 -1.14 -64.02
C CYS A 3 -27.94 0.02 -62.98
N HIS A 4 -28.87 0.96 -63.12
CA HIS A 4 -28.96 2.22 -62.36
C HIS A 4 -30.29 2.31 -61.55
N GLN A 5 -30.38 3.26 -60.59
CA GLN A 5 -31.65 3.84 -60.06
C GLN A 5 -32.56 2.86 -59.24
N ASN A 6 -33.65 3.19 -58.49
CA ASN A 6 -34.31 4.41 -57.95
C ASN A 6 -35.40 3.95 -56.91
N LEU A 7 -36.10 4.73 -56.04
CA LEU A 7 -36.11 6.16 -55.62
C LEU A 7 -36.80 6.29 -54.22
N LEU A 8 -36.53 7.39 -53.48
CA LEU A 8 -37.41 8.07 -52.49
C LEU A 8 -37.78 7.40 -51.15
N ALA A 9 -38.50 8.16 -50.30
CA ALA A 9 -38.78 7.88 -48.87
C ALA A 9 -40.20 8.33 -48.46
N ILE A 10 -40.65 7.97 -47.25
CA ILE A 10 -41.70 8.67 -46.48
C ILE A 10 -41.59 8.32 -44.97
N VAL A 11 -42.15 9.18 -44.11
CA VAL A 11 -42.00 9.17 -42.64
C VAL A 11 -43.20 8.55 -41.93
N THR A 12 -42.95 7.76 -40.87
CA THR A 12 -43.93 7.47 -39.81
C THR A 12 -43.25 7.51 -38.43
N LEU A 13 -43.79 8.27 -37.48
CA LEU A 13 -43.41 8.17 -36.06
C LEU A 13 -44.10 6.97 -35.41
N ALA A 14 -43.37 6.24 -34.55
CA ALA A 14 -43.96 5.34 -33.57
C ALA A 14 -43.13 5.35 -32.28
N LEU A 15 -43.61 6.05 -31.24
CA LEU A 15 -43.08 5.89 -29.89
C LEU A 15 -43.63 4.57 -29.31
N CYS A 16 -42.79 3.54 -29.24
CA CYS A 16 -43.00 2.39 -28.36
C CYS A 16 -41.80 2.27 -27.41
N GLY A 17 -41.79 3.14 -26.39
CA GLY A 17 -40.89 2.99 -25.25
C GLY A 17 -41.29 1.76 -24.45
N VAL A 18 -40.70 0.61 -24.75
CA VAL A 18 -40.85 -0.59 -23.92
C VAL A 18 -40.21 -0.28 -22.57
N LEU A 19 -41.03 -0.10 -21.54
CA LEU A 19 -40.54 -0.24 -20.16
C LEU A 19 -40.10 -1.70 -20.01
N ALA A 20 -38.80 -1.92 -20.06
CA ALA A 20 -38.19 -3.17 -19.63
C ALA A 20 -38.36 -3.28 -18.12
N VAL A 21 -39.52 -3.81 -17.69
CA VAL A 21 -39.71 -4.27 -16.33
C VAL A 21 -38.64 -5.32 -16.09
N ALA A 22 -37.69 -5.03 -15.19
CA ALA A 22 -36.60 -5.94 -14.88
C ALA A 22 -37.19 -7.16 -14.17
N GLU A 23 -37.38 -8.27 -14.90
CA GLU A 23 -37.87 -9.53 -14.34
C GLU A 23 -36.90 -10.00 -13.25
N THR A 24 -37.33 -9.89 -12.00
CA THR A 24 -36.59 -10.37 -10.83
C THR A 24 -36.54 -11.89 -10.87
N SER A 25 -35.45 -12.41 -11.43
CA SER A 25 -35.19 -13.84 -11.52
C SER A 25 -34.71 -14.39 -10.17
N ALA A 26 -34.95 -15.68 -9.92
CA ALA A 26 -34.39 -16.36 -8.76
C ALA A 26 -32.85 -16.32 -8.82
N CYS A 27 -32.19 -16.21 -7.67
CA CYS A 27 -30.73 -16.20 -7.61
C CYS A 27 -30.14 -17.56 -7.98
N PHE A 28 -29.14 -17.55 -8.86
CA PHE A 28 -28.23 -18.67 -9.10
C PHE A 28 -27.37 -18.97 -7.84
N PRO A 29 -26.63 -20.09 -7.78
CA PRO A 29 -25.71 -20.37 -6.68
C PRO A 29 -24.72 -19.22 -6.45
N ALA A 30 -24.46 -18.88 -5.19
CA ALA A 30 -23.58 -17.76 -4.84
C ALA A 30 -22.16 -17.96 -5.38
N TYR A 31 -21.58 -16.92 -5.98
CA TYR A 31 -20.21 -16.92 -6.50
C TYR A 31 -19.20 -17.29 -5.40
N GLN A 32 -18.37 -18.29 -5.67
CA GLN A 32 -17.32 -18.76 -4.79
C GLN A 32 -15.96 -18.30 -5.35
N MET A 33 -15.28 -17.42 -4.62
CA MET A 33 -13.94 -16.97 -4.99
C MET A 33 -12.97 -18.16 -5.02
N GLY A 34 -12.24 -18.32 -6.12
CA GLY A 34 -11.32 -19.45 -6.34
C GLY A 34 -11.95 -20.73 -6.91
N ALA A 35 -13.28 -20.78 -7.13
CA ALA A 35 -13.89 -21.92 -7.81
C ALA A 35 -13.65 -21.90 -9.33
N ASN A 36 -13.39 -23.08 -9.91
CA ASN A 36 -13.20 -23.24 -11.35
C ASN A 36 -14.56 -23.28 -12.08
N TYR A 37 -14.93 -22.19 -12.73
CA TYR A 37 -16.15 -22.08 -13.52
C TYR A 37 -15.91 -22.43 -15.00
N ALA A 38 -16.70 -23.35 -15.54
CA ALA A 38 -16.74 -23.64 -16.98
C ALA A 38 -17.49 -22.53 -17.74
N ASP A 39 -17.19 -22.35 -19.02
CA ASP A 39 -17.91 -21.38 -19.85
C ASP A 39 -19.39 -21.78 -19.96
N GLY A 40 -20.29 -20.80 -19.83
CA GLY A 40 -21.72 -21.00 -19.68
C GLY A 40 -22.22 -21.16 -18.24
N ALA A 41 -21.35 -21.31 -17.23
CA ALA A 41 -21.76 -21.40 -15.83
C ALA A 41 -22.44 -20.11 -15.33
N THR A 42 -23.39 -20.23 -14.39
CA THR A 42 -24.17 -19.12 -13.83
C THR A 42 -24.02 -19.02 -12.31
N VAL A 43 -23.96 -17.79 -11.80
CA VAL A 43 -23.75 -17.48 -10.37
C VAL A 43 -24.50 -16.22 -9.95
N SER A 44 -24.73 -16.04 -8.64
CA SER A 44 -25.15 -14.76 -8.07
C SER A 44 -24.02 -14.09 -7.27
N TYR A 45 -23.90 -12.77 -7.41
CA TYR A 45 -23.02 -11.94 -6.60
C TYR A 45 -23.67 -10.57 -6.38
N GLN A 46 -23.66 -10.05 -5.14
CA GLN A 46 -24.21 -8.73 -4.78
C GLN A 46 -25.61 -8.45 -5.40
N SER A 47 -26.55 -9.38 -5.21
CA SER A 47 -27.94 -9.31 -5.73
C SER A 47 -28.06 -9.21 -7.27
N ALA A 48 -27.02 -9.60 -8.01
CA ALA A 48 -27.03 -9.71 -9.46
C ALA A 48 -26.70 -11.14 -9.92
N ASN A 49 -27.40 -11.58 -10.97
CA ASN A 49 -27.18 -12.86 -11.66
C ASN A 49 -26.17 -12.66 -12.80
N PHE A 50 -25.18 -13.54 -12.91
CA PHE A 50 -24.11 -13.51 -13.91
C PHE A 50 -23.97 -14.85 -14.64
N LYS A 51 -23.43 -14.81 -15.86
CA LYS A 51 -23.03 -15.98 -16.66
C LYS A 51 -21.62 -15.80 -17.23
N LEU A 52 -20.78 -16.83 -17.13
CA LEU A 52 -19.47 -16.83 -17.78
C LEU A 52 -19.65 -17.07 -19.29
N VAL A 53 -19.07 -16.21 -20.13
CA VAL A 53 -19.09 -16.33 -21.59
C VAL A 53 -17.74 -15.89 -22.14
N ASN A 54 -17.07 -16.76 -22.91
CA ASN A 54 -15.69 -16.57 -23.38
C ASN A 54 -14.71 -16.15 -22.25
N ARG A 55 -14.85 -16.76 -21.06
CA ARG A 55 -14.11 -16.43 -19.82
C ARG A 55 -14.35 -15.03 -19.23
N GLN A 56 -15.38 -14.29 -19.68
CA GLN A 56 -15.80 -13.03 -19.07
C GLN A 56 -17.19 -13.16 -18.42
N TRP A 57 -17.39 -12.55 -17.25
CA TRP A 57 -18.69 -12.54 -16.57
C TRP A 57 -19.63 -11.52 -17.22
N LYS A 58 -20.71 -11.99 -17.83
CA LYS A 58 -21.81 -11.16 -18.33
C LYS A 58 -22.96 -11.17 -17.33
N GLN A 59 -23.37 -9.99 -16.88
CA GLN A 59 -24.58 -9.85 -16.04
C GLN A 59 -25.83 -10.23 -16.86
N LEU A 60 -26.76 -10.94 -16.22
CA LEU A 60 -28.05 -11.38 -16.78
C LEU A 60 -29.24 -10.60 -16.20
N GLY A 61 -29.13 -10.10 -14.98
CA GLY A 61 -30.18 -9.32 -14.31
C GLY A 61 -29.90 -9.13 -12.83
N THR A 62 -30.87 -8.58 -12.10
CA THR A 62 -30.91 -8.58 -10.62
C THR A 62 -31.66 -9.81 -10.11
N CYS A 63 -31.36 -10.22 -8.88
CA CYS A 63 -32.06 -11.30 -8.18
C CYS A 63 -32.28 -10.93 -6.72
N THR A 64 -33.43 -11.30 -6.17
CA THR A 64 -33.78 -11.08 -4.76
C THR A 64 -33.61 -12.38 -3.99
N VAL A 65 -32.75 -12.36 -2.97
CA VAL A 65 -32.67 -13.44 -1.98
C VAL A 65 -33.78 -13.25 -0.93
N ASP A 66 -34.76 -14.16 -0.92
CA ASP A 66 -35.65 -14.29 0.24
C ASP A 66 -34.82 -14.73 1.44
N ALA A 67 -34.86 -13.92 2.51
CA ALA A 67 -33.93 -14.00 3.63
C ALA A 67 -34.27 -15.12 4.64
N ALA A 68 -34.27 -16.37 4.18
CA ALA A 68 -34.20 -17.54 5.06
C ALA A 68 -32.72 -17.81 5.43
N PRO A 69 -32.35 -17.93 6.73
CA PRO A 69 -30.96 -18.17 7.12
C PRO A 69 -30.55 -19.62 6.84
N LEU A 70 -29.89 -19.84 5.71
CA LEU A 70 -29.22 -21.11 5.43
C LEU A 70 -27.98 -21.27 6.32
N PRO A 71 -27.74 -22.46 6.92
CA PRO A 71 -26.62 -22.68 7.82
C PRO A 71 -25.28 -22.67 7.06
N LEU A 72 -24.21 -22.21 7.73
CA LEU A 72 -22.85 -22.46 7.26
C LEU A 72 -22.57 -23.97 7.29
N ASN A 73 -22.60 -24.61 6.12
CA ASN A 73 -22.09 -25.96 5.93
C ASN A 73 -20.55 -25.94 5.92
N THR A 74 -19.96 -25.70 7.09
CA THR A 74 -18.55 -25.96 7.36
C THR A 74 -18.25 -27.42 6.99
N PRO A 75 -17.23 -27.71 6.16
CA PRO A 75 -16.85 -29.08 5.85
C PRO A 75 -16.56 -29.87 7.14
N LYS A 76 -17.41 -30.84 7.45
CA LYS A 76 -17.26 -31.67 8.64
C LYS A 76 -16.00 -32.51 8.49
N GLY A 77 -14.99 -32.24 9.32
CA GLY A 77 -13.74 -33.00 9.34
C GLY A 77 -13.97 -34.49 9.63
N PRO A 78 -12.97 -35.35 9.35
CA PRO A 78 -13.07 -36.79 9.59
C PRO A 78 -13.39 -37.04 11.08
N ALA A 79 -14.52 -37.70 11.34
CA ALA A 79 -15.00 -37.94 12.69
C ALA A 79 -14.17 -39.05 13.37
N GLY A 80 -13.16 -38.67 14.16
CA GLY A 80 -12.37 -39.65 14.93
C GLY A 80 -11.02 -39.21 15.50
N GLY A 81 -10.55 -37.97 15.30
CA GLY A 81 -9.27 -37.53 15.87
C GLY A 81 -9.14 -36.01 15.99
N ASP A 82 -8.19 -35.57 16.81
CA ASP A 82 -8.00 -34.15 17.19
C ASP A 82 -7.41 -33.27 16.07
N CYS A 83 -7.27 -33.79 14.85
CA CYS A 83 -6.73 -33.03 13.72
C CYS A 83 -7.77 -32.11 13.08
N PHE A 84 -7.35 -30.89 12.74
CA PHE A 84 -8.04 -30.00 11.83
C PHE A 84 -7.94 -30.51 10.37
N VAL A 85 -8.46 -29.73 9.40
CA VAL A 85 -8.33 -30.07 7.97
C VAL A 85 -6.86 -30.01 7.54
N ALA A 86 -6.40 -30.94 6.69
CA ALA A 86 -5.02 -30.94 6.22
C ALA A 86 -4.65 -29.62 5.51
N TRP A 87 -3.45 -29.08 5.78
CA TRP A 87 -2.93 -27.93 5.05
C TRP A 87 -2.69 -28.29 3.58
N ASN A 88 -3.04 -27.36 2.69
CA ASN A 88 -3.00 -27.51 1.24
C ASN A 88 -2.58 -26.16 0.62
N PRO A 89 -1.41 -26.05 -0.02
CA PRO A 89 -0.96 -24.79 -0.61
C PRO A 89 -1.90 -24.29 -1.72
N SER A 90 -2.68 -25.19 -2.34
CA SER A 90 -3.68 -24.85 -3.37
C SER A 90 -5.02 -24.39 -2.80
N LYS A 91 -5.24 -24.41 -1.46
CA LYS A 91 -6.36 -23.69 -0.82
C LYS A 91 -6.05 -22.20 -0.62
N ALA A 92 -4.77 -21.83 -0.56
CA ALA A 92 -4.33 -20.51 -0.14
C ALA A 92 -4.91 -19.37 -1.03
N PRO A 93 -5.15 -18.17 -0.48
CA PRO A 93 -4.75 -17.71 0.85
C PRO A 93 -5.57 -18.33 2.00
N TYR A 94 -4.92 -18.46 3.15
CA TYR A 94 -5.58 -18.73 4.42
C TYR A 94 -5.77 -17.40 5.16
N PHE A 95 -6.92 -17.22 5.80
CA PHE A 95 -7.25 -16.00 6.55
C PHE A 95 -7.11 -16.24 8.05
N LYS A 96 -6.89 -15.19 8.86
CA LYS A 96 -6.72 -15.30 10.32
C LYS A 96 -7.75 -16.24 10.96
N GLY A 97 -7.28 -17.21 11.74
CA GLY A 97 -8.13 -18.17 12.45
C GLY A 97 -8.52 -19.40 11.63
N ASP A 98 -8.14 -19.49 10.36
CA ASP A 98 -8.13 -20.75 9.61
C ASP A 98 -7.29 -21.78 10.37
N LYS A 99 -7.86 -22.97 10.53
CA LYS A 99 -7.28 -24.08 11.30
C LYS A 99 -6.87 -25.21 10.38
N VAL A 100 -5.62 -25.65 10.48
CA VAL A 100 -5.07 -26.72 9.63
C VAL A 100 -4.20 -27.69 10.42
N SER A 101 -4.06 -28.92 9.91
CA SER A 101 -3.06 -29.88 10.38
C SER A 101 -1.96 -30.09 9.35
N TYR A 102 -0.72 -30.16 9.81
CA TYR A 102 0.46 -30.42 8.99
C TYR A 102 1.52 -31.15 9.84
N LYS A 103 2.13 -32.23 9.31
CA LYS A 103 3.15 -33.04 10.01
C LYS A 103 2.78 -33.39 11.47
N ASN A 104 1.56 -33.92 11.66
CA ASN A 104 0.99 -34.34 12.96
C ASN A 104 0.91 -33.22 14.02
N MET A 105 0.92 -31.96 13.59
CA MET A 105 0.72 -30.77 14.42
C MET A 105 -0.48 -29.96 13.91
N ASN A 106 -1.26 -29.43 14.84
CA ASN A 106 -2.33 -28.47 14.56
C ASN A 106 -1.76 -27.05 14.54
N TYR A 107 -2.26 -26.24 13.62
CA TYR A 107 -1.92 -24.83 13.47
C TYR A 107 -3.17 -23.97 13.24
N GLU A 108 -3.06 -22.71 13.62
CA GLU A 108 -4.06 -21.66 13.35
C GLU A 108 -3.33 -20.45 12.75
N SER A 109 -3.82 -19.91 11.64
CA SER A 109 -3.21 -18.77 10.96
C SER A 109 -3.31 -17.50 11.82
N ALA A 110 -2.18 -16.83 12.02
CA ALA A 110 -2.09 -15.62 12.83
C ALA A 110 -2.68 -14.39 12.11
N TRP A 111 -2.58 -14.35 10.78
CA TRP A 111 -3.14 -13.35 9.88
C TRP A 111 -3.39 -13.96 8.47
N TRP A 112 -3.40 -13.16 7.41
CA TRP A 112 -3.44 -13.64 6.02
C TRP A 112 -2.11 -14.31 5.66
N VAL A 113 -2.13 -15.56 5.17
CA VAL A 113 -0.91 -16.29 4.81
C VAL A 113 -1.06 -16.99 3.45
N GLY A 114 0.01 -16.92 2.66
CA GLY A 114 0.05 -17.33 1.26
C GLY A 114 0.25 -18.83 1.05
N SER A 115 0.36 -19.23 -0.22
CA SER A 115 0.66 -20.63 -0.60
C SER A 115 2.10 -21.06 -0.27
N TYR A 116 3.00 -20.10 -0.04
CA TYR A 116 4.39 -20.28 0.37
C TYR A 116 4.57 -20.36 1.90
N ASP A 117 3.61 -19.89 2.69
CA ASP A 117 3.68 -19.90 4.15
C ASP A 117 3.30 -21.28 4.69
N VAL A 118 4.29 -22.13 4.92
CA VAL A 118 4.09 -23.52 5.38
C VAL A 118 3.89 -23.55 6.91
N PRO A 119 2.86 -24.24 7.45
CA PRO A 119 2.68 -24.37 8.89
C PRO A 119 3.87 -25.03 9.58
N GLY A 120 4.32 -24.44 10.68
CA GLY A 120 5.51 -24.89 11.41
C GLY A 120 6.84 -24.37 10.84
N ALA A 121 6.86 -23.64 9.73
CA ALA A 121 7.97 -22.74 9.43
C ALA A 121 7.96 -21.56 10.41
N SER A 122 9.12 -21.16 10.92
CA SER A 122 9.27 -19.97 11.77
C SER A 122 9.30 -18.65 10.98
N GLN A 123 9.20 -18.72 9.65
CA GLN A 123 9.20 -17.54 8.79
C GLN A 123 7.93 -16.73 9.06
N TYR A 124 8.11 -15.46 9.39
CA TYR A 124 7.09 -14.47 9.77
C TYR A 124 6.18 -14.81 10.98
N ASN A 125 6.19 -16.02 11.53
CA ASN A 125 5.24 -16.50 12.55
C ASN A 125 3.76 -16.55 12.08
N GLY A 126 3.51 -16.66 10.77
CA GLY A 126 2.16 -16.67 10.20
C GLY A 126 1.25 -17.83 10.67
N TRP A 127 1.81 -18.86 11.30
CA TRP A 127 1.10 -20.03 11.83
C TRP A 127 1.40 -20.26 13.32
N VAL A 128 0.38 -20.13 14.17
CA VAL A 128 0.47 -20.43 15.60
C VAL A 128 0.21 -21.91 15.84
N SER A 129 1.16 -22.63 16.45
CA SER A 129 0.96 -24.02 16.88
C SER A 129 -0.17 -24.14 17.90
N LYS A 130 -1.01 -25.16 17.75
CA LYS A 130 -2.13 -25.50 18.64
C LYS A 130 -2.00 -26.91 19.25
N GLY A 131 -0.77 -27.44 19.27
CA GLY A 131 -0.43 -28.76 19.81
C GLY A 131 -0.32 -29.86 18.75
N ALA A 132 0.05 -31.06 19.18
CA ALA A 132 0.06 -32.24 18.33
C ALA A 132 -1.37 -32.67 17.96
N CYS A 133 -1.51 -33.38 16.85
CA CYS A 133 -2.77 -34.03 16.47
C CYS A 133 -2.50 -35.48 16.03
N THR A 134 -3.26 -36.42 16.57
CA THR A 134 -3.17 -37.84 16.21
C THR A 134 -4.36 -38.21 15.32
N SER A 135 -4.10 -38.36 14.03
CA SER A 135 -5.04 -38.98 13.10
C SER A 135 -5.15 -40.47 13.43
N ALA A 136 -6.36 -40.94 13.76
CA ALA A 136 -6.62 -42.28 14.32
C ALA A 136 -6.49 -43.46 13.33
N ASN A 137 -5.67 -43.32 12.28
CA ASN A 137 -5.54 -44.29 11.17
C ASN A 137 -4.14 -44.93 11.06
N ASP A 138 -3.23 -44.70 12.02
CA ASP A 138 -1.87 -45.28 12.00
C ASP A 138 -1.81 -46.58 12.83
N GLU A 139 -2.52 -47.61 12.33
CA GLU A 139 -2.71 -48.88 13.03
C GLU A 139 -1.50 -49.82 12.89
N THR A 140 -0.48 -49.57 13.72
CA THR A 140 0.59 -50.51 14.12
C THR A 140 1.50 -51.11 13.03
N THR A 141 2.80 -50.86 13.17
CA THR A 141 3.82 -51.89 12.93
C THR A 141 4.80 -51.89 14.09
N SER A 142 4.59 -52.81 15.04
CA SER A 142 5.42 -52.93 16.24
C SER A 142 6.78 -53.55 15.93
N THR A 143 7.86 -52.86 16.30
CA THR A 143 9.22 -53.43 16.32
C THR A 143 9.79 -53.35 17.75
N VAL A 144 10.57 -54.37 18.13
CA VAL A 144 10.78 -54.72 19.54
C VAL A 144 11.70 -53.76 20.31
N ARG A 145 11.26 -53.42 21.53
CA ARG A 145 12.03 -52.64 22.52
C ARG A 145 13.16 -53.47 23.13
N ALA A 146 14.41 -53.05 22.92
CA ALA A 146 15.56 -53.54 23.68
C ALA A 146 15.70 -52.79 25.02
N THR A 147 16.17 -53.47 26.06
CA THR A 147 16.29 -52.95 27.43
C THR A 147 17.75 -52.77 27.82
N SER A 148 18.11 -51.62 28.40
CA SER A 148 19.35 -51.46 29.16
C SER A 148 19.11 -50.64 30.42
N THR A 149 19.32 -51.28 31.58
CA THR A 149 19.20 -50.67 32.90
C THR A 149 20.59 -50.33 33.42
N SER A 150 20.77 -49.16 34.04
CA SER A 150 21.90 -48.87 34.94
C SER A 150 21.53 -47.70 35.85
N ALA A 151 22.08 -47.68 37.07
CA ALA A 151 21.64 -46.78 38.12
C ALA A 151 22.81 -46.08 38.84
N SER A 152 22.51 -44.88 39.35
CA SER A 152 23.03 -44.26 40.57
C SER A 152 24.48 -44.55 41.01
N SER A 153 25.29 -43.49 41.07
CA SER A 153 26.17 -43.28 42.22
C SER A 153 26.21 -41.79 42.61
N LYS A 154 26.43 -41.52 43.90
CA LYS A 154 26.69 -40.17 44.43
C LYS A 154 28.20 -40.01 44.62
N GLN A 155 28.72 -38.80 44.43
CA GLN A 155 29.95 -38.41 45.13
C GLN A 155 29.98 -36.91 45.47
N THR A 156 31.00 -36.52 46.24
CA THR A 156 30.89 -35.46 47.25
C THR A 156 31.78 -34.26 46.95
N LYS A 157 31.39 -33.10 47.50
CA LYS A 157 32.21 -31.88 47.62
C LYS A 157 33.57 -32.20 48.29
N PRO A 158 34.65 -31.52 47.89
CA PRO A 158 35.34 -30.71 48.90
C PRO A 158 35.56 -29.25 48.46
N ILE A 159 36.15 -28.46 49.36
CA ILE A 159 36.42 -27.02 49.23
C ILE A 159 37.94 -26.84 49.20
N LEU A 160 38.47 -25.92 48.38
CA LEU A 160 39.59 -25.08 48.82
C LEU A 160 39.64 -23.74 48.04
N THR A 161 40.30 -22.77 48.66
CA THR A 161 40.47 -21.38 48.21
C THR A 161 41.88 -21.14 47.67
N SER A 162 42.04 -20.26 46.69
CA SER A 162 43.16 -19.29 46.66
C SER A 162 42.85 -18.13 45.70
N SER A 163 43.63 -17.05 45.82
CA SER A 163 43.40 -15.75 45.19
C SER A 163 44.58 -15.31 44.34
N THR A 164 44.31 -14.64 43.22
CA THR A 164 45.22 -13.64 42.65
C THR A 164 44.42 -12.58 41.87
N ALA A 165 45.01 -11.40 41.69
CA ALA A 165 44.38 -10.26 41.05
C ALA A 165 45.22 -9.71 39.89
N SER A 166 44.53 -9.26 38.84
CA SER A 166 44.99 -8.29 37.84
C SER A 166 43.76 -7.46 37.47
N GLU A 167 43.67 -6.21 37.90
CA GLU A 167 44.16 -5.03 37.17
C GLU A 167 43.30 -4.69 35.94
N SER A 168 42.39 -3.74 36.12
CA SER A 168 41.57 -3.14 35.08
C SER A 168 42.23 -1.88 34.50
N SER A 169 42.62 -1.92 33.24
CA SER A 169 43.16 -0.76 32.51
C SER A 169 42.04 0.03 31.81
N SER A 170 41.60 1.13 32.41
CA SER A 170 40.59 2.02 31.82
C SER A 170 41.25 3.18 31.04
N THR A 171 41.35 3.03 29.72
CA THR A 171 42.03 4.01 28.86
C THR A 171 41.22 5.30 28.72
N LYS A 172 41.60 6.31 29.50
CA LYS A 172 40.97 7.63 29.58
C LYS A 172 41.25 8.50 28.34
N VAL A 173 40.41 8.37 27.31
CA VAL A 173 40.48 9.22 26.11
C VAL A 173 40.34 10.70 26.50
N THR A 174 41.31 11.51 26.08
CA THR A 174 41.39 12.93 26.43
C THR A 174 41.04 13.79 25.23
N SER A 175 39.95 14.57 25.32
CA SER A 175 39.52 15.49 24.27
C SER A 175 40.48 16.68 24.16
N ARG A 176 41.28 16.73 23.09
CA ARG A 176 42.07 17.91 22.72
C ARG A 176 41.28 18.83 21.81
N SER A 177 41.14 20.09 22.23
CA SER A 177 40.67 21.17 21.37
C SER A 177 41.68 21.48 20.27
N LEU A 178 41.21 21.43 19.02
CA LEU A 178 41.79 22.08 17.85
C LEU A 178 40.64 22.89 17.21
N GLY A 179 40.86 24.03 16.58
CA GLY A 179 42.12 24.67 16.21
C GLY A 179 41.84 25.63 15.07
N ARG A 180 41.13 26.73 15.36
CA ARG A 180 40.51 27.64 14.39
C ARG A 180 41.50 28.18 13.33
N PRO A 181 41.33 27.86 12.03
CA PRO A 181 41.99 28.57 10.95
C PRO A 181 41.35 29.96 10.73
N SER A 182 42.10 30.89 10.13
CA SER A 182 41.63 32.24 9.80
C SER A 182 41.91 32.58 8.34
N SER A 183 40.86 32.89 7.59
CA SER A 183 40.87 33.58 6.30
C SER A 183 39.64 34.51 6.28
N THR A 184 39.76 35.84 6.20
CA THR A 184 40.48 36.72 5.25
C THR A 184 39.73 36.86 3.92
N ALA A 185 38.78 37.80 3.93
CA ALA A 185 38.30 38.65 2.83
C ALA A 185 38.14 38.06 1.41
N SER A 186 36.88 37.96 0.98
CA SER A 186 36.47 38.12 -0.44
C SER A 186 35.34 39.16 -0.53
N LYS A 187 35.04 39.64 -1.74
CA LYS A 187 34.37 40.95 -1.93
C LYS A 187 32.84 40.90 -1.80
N GLU A 188 32.32 41.98 -1.23
CA GLU A 188 30.91 42.36 -1.24
C GLU A 188 30.37 42.53 -2.67
N SER A 189 29.08 42.26 -2.87
CA SER A 189 28.35 42.49 -4.12
C SER A 189 26.87 42.79 -3.79
N PRO A 190 26.21 43.70 -4.52
CA PRO A 190 24.97 44.33 -4.06
C PRO A 190 23.76 43.37 -4.08
N PRO A 191 22.80 43.54 -3.15
CA PRO A 191 21.60 42.70 -3.09
C PRO A 191 20.66 42.96 -4.27
N ALA A 192 20.26 41.89 -4.95
CA ALA A 192 19.23 41.93 -5.98
C ALA A 192 17.86 42.33 -5.39
N SER A 193 17.09 43.12 -6.15
CA SER A 193 15.81 43.69 -5.73
C SER A 193 14.71 42.63 -5.53
N LYS A 194 14.02 42.67 -4.38
CA LYS A 194 12.73 41.99 -4.21
C LYS A 194 11.68 42.57 -5.20
N PRO A 195 10.84 41.74 -5.84
CA PRO A 195 9.67 42.25 -6.55
C PRO A 195 8.61 42.73 -5.53
N THR A 196 8.25 44.02 -5.61
CA THR A 196 7.20 44.62 -4.76
C THR A 196 5.83 44.44 -5.42
N THR A 197 5.05 43.48 -4.94
CA THR A 197 3.66 43.29 -5.39
C THR A 197 2.76 44.40 -4.83
N THR A 198 2.43 45.40 -5.66
CA THR A 198 1.61 46.55 -5.27
C THR A 198 0.16 46.15 -4.98
N VAL A 199 -0.20 46.05 -3.70
CA VAL A 199 -1.61 45.90 -3.27
C VAL A 199 -2.35 47.21 -3.51
N LYS A 200 -3.33 47.21 -4.43
CA LYS A 200 -4.27 48.33 -4.62
C LYS A 200 -5.26 48.37 -3.45
N VAL A 201 -4.97 49.22 -2.46
CA VAL A 201 -5.95 49.58 -1.43
C VAL A 201 -6.98 50.55 -2.04
N TYR A 202 -8.21 50.06 -2.28
CA TYR A 202 -9.33 50.93 -2.59
C TYR A 202 -9.92 51.49 -1.29
N SER A 203 -9.64 52.76 -1.02
CA SER A 203 -10.37 53.53 0.00
C SER A 203 -11.61 54.15 -0.66
N SER A 204 -12.79 53.93 -0.07
CA SER A 204 -14.04 54.57 -0.47
C SER A 204 -14.73 55.19 0.76
N THR A 205 -15.03 56.48 0.66
CA THR A 205 -15.69 57.25 1.73
C THR A 205 -17.17 56.86 1.80
N PRO A 206 -17.75 56.65 3.01
CA PRO A 206 -19.15 56.26 3.13
C PRO A 206 -20.08 57.39 2.64
N THR A 207 -20.93 57.09 1.67
CA THR A 207 -22.06 57.95 1.26
C THR A 207 -23.34 57.41 1.86
N THR A 208 -24.02 58.22 2.68
CA THR A 208 -25.25 57.82 3.38
C THR A 208 -26.42 57.72 2.41
N ALA A 209 -26.70 56.52 1.92
CA ALA A 209 -27.83 56.23 1.03
C ALA A 209 -28.99 55.55 1.78
N VAL A 210 -30.23 55.94 1.46
CA VAL A 210 -31.45 55.44 2.10
C VAL A 210 -31.67 53.95 1.78
N ALA A 211 -32.15 53.19 2.76
CA ALA A 211 -32.32 51.75 2.65
C ALA A 211 -33.46 51.36 1.67
N ALA A 212 -33.09 50.99 0.45
CA ALA A 212 -33.95 50.20 -0.42
C ALA A 212 -33.89 48.72 0.01
N THR A 213 -35.05 48.06 0.09
CA THR A 213 -35.15 46.61 0.32
C THR A 213 -34.52 45.86 -0.85
N LYS A 214 -33.28 45.38 -0.67
CA LYS A 214 -32.63 44.51 -1.65
C LYS A 214 -33.49 43.28 -1.88
N SER A 215 -33.86 43.05 -3.15
CA SER A 215 -34.18 41.70 -3.63
C SER A 215 -33.03 40.76 -3.23
N PRO A 216 -33.30 39.54 -2.75
CA PRO A 216 -32.24 38.64 -2.29
C PRO A 216 -31.19 38.44 -3.39
N ALA A 217 -29.91 38.42 -2.98
CA ALA A 217 -28.84 38.03 -3.90
C ALA A 217 -29.16 36.64 -4.48
N PRO A 218 -28.88 36.38 -5.77
CA PRO A 218 -29.07 35.06 -6.33
C PRO A 218 -28.29 34.05 -5.48
N ALA A 219 -28.95 32.95 -5.11
CA ALA A 219 -28.35 31.92 -4.25
C ALA A 219 -27.02 31.46 -4.87
N PRO A 220 -25.97 31.20 -4.05
CA PRO A 220 -24.74 30.61 -4.57
C PRO A 220 -25.09 29.31 -5.29
N ALA A 221 -24.50 29.07 -6.47
CA ALA A 221 -24.85 27.92 -7.31
C ALA A 221 -24.65 26.54 -6.61
N ASN A 222 -23.87 26.53 -5.53
CA ASN A 222 -23.49 25.38 -4.73
C ASN A 222 -23.98 25.52 -3.26
N ALA A 223 -25.18 26.07 -3.03
CA ALA A 223 -25.75 26.28 -1.69
C ALA A 223 -26.92 25.32 -1.38
N CYS A 224 -27.05 24.95 -0.10
CA CYS A 224 -28.08 24.04 0.40
C CYS A 224 -29.40 24.78 0.71
N PRO A 225 -30.56 24.09 0.78
CA PRO A 225 -31.85 24.73 1.04
C PRO A 225 -31.86 25.54 2.35
N VAL A 226 -32.57 26.68 2.36
CA VAL A 226 -32.66 27.57 3.53
C VAL A 226 -33.13 26.81 4.78
N GLY A 227 -32.42 26.99 5.88
CA GLY A 227 -32.70 26.31 7.15
C GLY A 227 -32.18 24.86 7.23
N SER A 228 -31.36 24.40 6.28
CA SER A 228 -30.64 23.13 6.42
C SER A 228 -29.64 23.18 7.58
N ARG A 229 -29.42 22.01 8.20
CA ARG A 229 -28.56 21.83 9.38
C ARG A 229 -27.64 20.64 9.15
N ILE A 230 -26.35 20.82 9.45
CA ILE A 230 -25.37 19.74 9.51
C ILE A 230 -25.29 19.18 10.94
N ARG A 231 -25.09 17.87 11.08
CA ARG A 231 -24.75 17.19 12.34
C ARG A 231 -23.63 16.17 12.13
N ALA A 232 -22.86 15.89 13.17
CA ALA A 232 -21.95 14.76 13.19
C ALA A 232 -22.75 13.44 13.31
N VAL A 233 -22.34 12.44 12.55
CA VAL A 233 -22.74 11.03 12.71
C VAL A 233 -21.65 10.28 13.48
N THR A 234 -20.37 10.56 13.18
CA THR A 234 -19.23 10.05 13.96
C THR A 234 -19.20 10.69 15.35
N SER A 235 -19.69 9.94 16.36
CA SER A 235 -19.71 10.32 17.77
C SER A 235 -18.58 9.69 18.61
N GLN A 236 -17.78 8.80 18.00
CA GLN A 236 -16.69 8.10 18.66
C GLN A 236 -15.48 9.02 18.86
N ARG A 237 -14.73 8.84 19.95
CA ARG A 237 -13.51 9.62 20.22
C ARG A 237 -12.44 9.30 19.17
N LEU A 238 -12.08 10.28 18.36
CA LEU A 238 -11.04 10.14 17.35
C LEU A 238 -9.64 10.14 17.98
N GLN A 239 -8.81 9.19 17.58
CA GLN A 239 -7.43 9.02 18.03
C GLN A 239 -6.51 8.69 16.86
N ALA A 240 -5.27 9.17 16.89
CA ALA A 240 -4.29 8.95 15.83
C ALA A 240 -2.86 9.00 16.37
N ARG A 241 -1.91 8.54 15.56
CA ARG A 241 -0.51 8.95 15.69
C ARG A 241 -0.22 10.12 14.75
N VAL A 242 0.79 10.91 15.08
CA VAL A 242 1.23 12.02 14.21
C VAL A 242 1.60 11.48 12.82
N GLY A 243 0.91 11.95 11.77
CA GLY A 243 1.03 11.47 10.39
C GLY A 243 0.22 10.22 10.02
N SER A 244 -0.52 9.61 10.96
CA SER A 244 -1.51 8.56 10.67
C SER A 244 -2.91 9.15 10.47
N ILE A 245 -3.80 8.37 9.84
CA ILE A 245 -5.23 8.66 9.84
C ILE A 245 -5.80 8.51 11.27
N HIS A 246 -6.94 9.17 11.54
CA HIS A 246 -7.72 8.94 12.74
C HIS A 246 -8.50 7.61 12.69
N GLY A 247 -8.43 6.87 13.80
CA GLY A 247 -9.30 5.74 14.11
C GLY A 247 -10.13 6.00 15.36
N ASN A 248 -11.01 5.06 15.69
CA ASN A 248 -11.74 5.01 16.96
C ASN A 248 -10.96 4.34 18.11
N VAL A 249 -9.80 3.77 17.80
CA VAL A 249 -8.83 3.18 18.73
C VAL A 249 -7.45 3.73 18.35
N LEU A 250 -6.67 4.20 19.32
CA LEU A 250 -5.29 4.64 19.09
C LEU A 250 -4.43 3.46 18.56
N TYR A 251 -3.68 3.69 17.49
CA TYR A 251 -2.68 2.73 17.00
C TYR A 251 -1.62 2.43 18.06
N ASP A 252 -1.32 1.16 18.29
CA ASP A 252 -0.31 0.69 19.25
C ASP A 252 0.88 0.04 18.52
N PRO A 253 2.04 0.72 18.40
CA PRO A 253 3.20 0.16 17.71
C PRO A 253 3.84 -1.02 18.45
N SER A 254 3.47 -1.31 19.71
CA SER A 254 3.95 -2.52 20.40
C SER A 254 3.13 -3.78 20.07
N ASN A 255 2.00 -3.63 19.37
CA ASN A 255 1.16 -4.74 18.94
C ASN A 255 1.43 -5.09 17.46
N GLU A 256 2.54 -5.78 17.24
CA GLU A 256 2.98 -6.35 15.95
C GLU A 256 2.08 -7.48 15.44
N SER A 257 1.13 -7.96 16.23
CA SER A 257 0.37 -9.18 15.95
C SER A 257 -1.09 -9.05 16.38
N ASN A 258 -1.90 -8.58 15.43
CA ASN A 258 -3.34 -8.31 15.56
C ASN A 258 -3.66 -6.94 16.14
N ASN A 259 -3.05 -5.90 15.57
CA ASN A 259 -3.40 -4.54 15.90
C ASN A 259 -4.91 -4.28 15.68
N PRO A 260 -5.65 -3.74 16.67
CA PRO A 260 -7.08 -3.46 16.54
C PRO A 260 -7.35 -2.17 15.75
N TYR A 261 -6.35 -1.30 15.59
CA TYR A 261 -6.49 -0.02 14.89
C TYR A 261 -6.99 -0.19 13.45
N ARG A 262 -8.07 0.53 13.13
CA ARG A 262 -8.58 0.72 11.77
C ARG A 262 -8.82 2.22 11.57
N PRO A 263 -8.43 2.80 10.42
CA PRO A 263 -8.89 4.12 10.03
C PRO A 263 -10.42 4.19 10.08
N THR A 264 -10.94 5.33 10.52
CA THR A 264 -12.39 5.56 10.67
C THR A 264 -12.74 6.84 9.94
N SER A 265 -13.65 6.77 8.96
CA SER A 265 -14.12 7.99 8.30
C SER A 265 -15.00 8.82 9.23
N ILE A 266 -14.92 10.13 9.03
CA ILE A 266 -15.65 11.14 9.79
C ILE A 266 -16.89 11.47 8.98
N GLN A 267 -18.04 11.13 9.53
CA GLN A 267 -19.31 11.16 8.85
C GLN A 267 -20.16 12.31 9.40
N VAL A 268 -20.76 13.06 8.48
CA VAL A 268 -21.74 14.11 8.75
C VAL A 268 -23.04 13.79 8.03
N GLN A 269 -24.15 14.34 8.54
CA GLN A 269 -25.44 14.30 7.87
C GLN A 269 -26.06 15.70 7.81
N VAL A 270 -26.64 16.04 6.67
CA VAL A 270 -27.41 17.27 6.46
C VAL A 270 -28.90 16.94 6.40
N THR A 271 -29.68 17.67 7.20
CA THR A 271 -31.14 17.59 7.20
C THR A 271 -31.77 18.97 6.96
N GLY A 272 -32.88 18.99 6.23
CA GLY A 272 -33.69 20.19 6.04
C GLY A 272 -34.42 20.62 7.32
N SER A 273 -35.16 21.73 7.22
CA SER A 273 -35.99 22.24 8.32
C SER A 273 -37.16 21.33 8.69
N ASP A 274 -37.54 20.40 7.81
CA ASP A 274 -38.52 19.34 8.05
C ASP A 274 -37.90 18.03 8.58
N GLY A 275 -36.59 18.01 8.83
CA GLY A 275 -35.84 16.86 9.33
C GLY A 275 -35.49 15.80 8.28
N LYS A 276 -35.88 15.96 7.01
CA LYS A 276 -35.50 15.01 5.94
C LYS A 276 -34.04 15.21 5.52
N ALA A 277 -33.42 14.14 5.05
CA ALA A 277 -32.10 14.16 4.43
C ALA A 277 -32.06 15.10 3.20
N ILE A 278 -30.97 15.85 3.04
CA ILE A 278 -30.71 16.68 1.86
C ILE A 278 -29.56 16.07 1.05
N GLN A 279 -29.86 15.60 -0.17
CA GLN A 279 -28.87 15.16 -1.15
C GLN A 279 -28.21 16.34 -1.88
N SER A 280 -26.98 16.15 -2.35
CA SER A 280 -26.21 17.13 -3.13
C SER A 280 -25.99 18.48 -2.44
N CYS A 281 -26.01 18.50 -1.10
CA CYS A 281 -25.57 19.65 -0.31
C CYS A 281 -24.04 19.63 -0.18
N PRO A 282 -23.30 20.63 -0.70
CA PRO A 282 -21.85 20.63 -0.66
C PRO A 282 -21.30 20.84 0.75
N ILE A 283 -20.26 20.07 1.12
CA ILE A 283 -19.63 20.13 2.44
C ILE A 283 -18.25 20.78 2.33
N THR A 284 -18.06 21.90 3.03
CA THR A 284 -16.74 22.51 3.23
C THR A 284 -16.10 21.94 4.51
N TRP A 285 -15.05 21.14 4.33
CA TRP A 285 -14.21 20.60 5.39
C TRP A 285 -13.01 21.53 5.65
N THR A 286 -12.72 21.85 6.92
CA THR A 286 -11.69 22.83 7.29
C THR A 286 -10.96 22.42 8.57
N VAL A 287 -9.67 22.13 8.47
CA VAL A 287 -8.76 22.03 9.65
C VAL A 287 -8.44 23.45 10.15
N GLN A 288 -8.54 23.70 11.46
CA GLN A 288 -8.34 25.06 12.00
C GLN A 288 -6.91 25.62 11.81
N GLN A 289 -5.92 24.74 11.70
CA GLN A 289 -4.53 25.09 11.40
C GLN A 289 -3.97 23.99 10.49
N ALA A 290 -3.67 24.31 9.22
CA ALA A 290 -3.08 23.33 8.29
C ALA A 290 -1.72 22.81 8.82
N THR A 291 -1.42 21.53 8.55
CA THR A 291 -0.27 20.75 9.07
C THR A 291 -0.22 20.56 10.60
N THR A 292 -0.59 21.56 11.39
CA THR A 292 -0.66 21.48 12.87
C THR A 292 -1.85 20.62 13.34
N HIS A 293 -3.04 20.86 12.77
CA HIS A 293 -4.23 20.01 12.91
C HIS A 293 -4.38 19.02 11.73
N GLY A 294 -3.34 18.88 10.92
CA GLY A 294 -3.24 17.88 9.86
C GLY A 294 -3.97 18.25 8.56
N TRP A 295 -4.59 17.23 7.94
CA TRP A 295 -5.13 17.28 6.58
C TRP A 295 -6.42 16.46 6.47
N VAL A 296 -7.38 16.91 5.65
CA VAL A 296 -8.68 16.24 5.46
C VAL A 296 -8.88 15.87 3.99
N TYR A 297 -9.38 14.66 3.76
CA TYR A 297 -9.61 14.05 2.45
C TYR A 297 -11.08 13.66 2.36
N PRO A 298 -11.93 14.49 1.73
CA PRO A 298 -13.34 14.15 1.51
C PRO A 298 -13.47 12.91 0.63
N GLU A 299 -14.33 11.98 1.05
CA GLU A 299 -14.78 10.85 0.21
C GLU A 299 -15.87 11.32 -0.78
N SER A 300 -16.53 12.44 -0.47
CA SER A 300 -17.41 13.17 -1.39
C SER A 300 -17.39 14.68 -1.14
N GLU A 301 -17.54 15.49 -2.19
CA GLU A 301 -17.67 16.95 -2.08
C GLU A 301 -19.06 17.39 -1.57
N ALA A 302 -20.06 16.52 -1.70
CA ALA A 302 -21.45 16.78 -1.35
C ALA A 302 -22.14 15.53 -0.79
N THR A 303 -23.33 15.72 -0.22
CA THR A 303 -24.10 14.64 0.42
C THR A 303 -24.76 13.65 -0.55
N ASP A 304 -24.86 12.40 -0.11
CA ASP A 304 -25.57 11.31 -0.78
C ASP A 304 -27.11 11.39 -0.62
N ASN A 305 -27.83 10.38 -1.12
CA ASN A 305 -29.29 10.29 -1.01
C ASN A 305 -29.82 10.10 0.43
N SER A 306 -28.97 9.69 1.37
CA SER A 306 -29.25 9.64 2.81
C SER A 306 -28.88 10.95 3.53
N GLY A 307 -28.41 11.94 2.77
CA GLY A 307 -27.96 13.24 3.27
C GLY A 307 -26.59 13.17 3.96
N GLN A 308 -25.83 12.09 3.78
CA GLN A 308 -24.56 11.87 4.43
C GLN A 308 -23.37 12.22 3.54
N ALA A 309 -22.28 12.66 4.15
CA ALA A 309 -20.99 12.84 3.49
C ALA A 309 -19.88 12.45 4.48
N SER A 310 -18.74 12.02 3.94
CA SER A 310 -17.67 11.41 4.73
C SER A 310 -16.29 11.97 4.33
N ALA A 311 -15.35 11.96 5.27
CA ALA A 311 -13.96 12.32 5.01
C ALA A 311 -12.99 11.55 5.93
N PHE A 312 -11.79 11.28 5.43
CA PHE A 312 -10.67 10.83 6.27
C PHE A 312 -9.84 12.02 6.75
N TRP A 313 -9.43 11.99 8.02
CA TRP A 313 -8.61 13.03 8.65
C TRP A 313 -7.26 12.43 9.03
N VAL A 314 -6.18 12.96 8.48
CA VAL A 314 -4.80 12.65 8.87
C VAL A 314 -4.35 13.61 9.95
N ALA A 315 -3.76 13.08 11.02
CA ALA A 315 -3.30 13.87 12.15
C ALA A 315 -2.03 14.67 11.85
N GLY A 316 -2.07 15.94 12.24
CA GLY A 316 -0.94 16.86 12.18
C GLY A 316 0.03 16.72 13.35
N THR A 317 0.91 17.70 13.49
CA THR A 317 2.00 17.72 14.49
C THR A 317 1.55 18.06 15.92
N GLN A 318 0.36 18.62 16.15
CA GLN A 318 -0.07 19.02 17.50
C GLN A 318 -0.45 17.82 18.38
N THR A 319 0.26 17.68 19.49
CA THR A 319 0.05 16.63 20.50
C THR A 319 -0.32 17.20 21.88
N SER A 320 0.04 18.45 22.16
CA SER A 320 -0.28 19.19 23.39
C SER A 320 -1.69 19.83 23.35
N GLY A 321 -2.73 18.99 23.28
CA GLY A 321 -4.12 19.43 23.18
C GLY A 321 -4.87 18.75 22.03
N PRO A 322 -6.17 19.04 21.85
CA PRO A 322 -6.94 18.44 20.77
C PRO A 322 -6.54 19.05 19.42
N GLN A 323 -6.48 18.23 18.37
CA GLN A 323 -6.58 18.76 17.01
C GLN A 323 -8.07 19.02 16.69
N ILE A 324 -8.35 19.94 15.77
CA ILE A 324 -9.71 20.40 15.44
C ILE A 324 -9.94 20.44 13.93
N LEU A 325 -10.99 19.74 13.50
CA LEU A 325 -11.55 19.73 12.15
C LEU A 325 -13.01 20.19 12.22
N SER A 326 -13.43 21.07 11.33
CA SER A 326 -14.83 21.46 11.15
C SER A 326 -15.36 21.01 9.80
N ALA A 327 -16.65 20.68 9.76
CA ALA A 327 -17.42 20.42 8.55
C ALA A 327 -18.59 21.40 8.51
N SER A 328 -18.84 22.03 7.36
CA SER A 328 -19.78 23.15 7.26
C SER A 328 -20.54 23.17 5.93
N ILE A 329 -21.73 23.76 5.96
CA ILE A 329 -22.60 23.98 4.80
C ILE A 329 -23.00 25.44 4.71
N ILE A 330 -23.16 25.92 3.48
CA ILE A 330 -23.69 27.26 3.19
C ILE A 330 -25.13 27.09 2.70
N ASN A 331 -26.09 27.66 3.43
CA ASN A 331 -27.48 27.73 3.01
C ASN A 331 -27.68 28.81 1.93
N ALA A 332 -28.75 28.70 1.14
CA ALA A 332 -29.06 29.63 0.05
C ALA A 332 -29.34 31.09 0.49
N ASP A 333 -29.54 31.33 1.78
CA ASP A 333 -29.60 32.67 2.41
C ASP A 333 -28.22 33.20 2.85
N ASN A 334 -27.15 32.43 2.60
CA ASN A 334 -25.77 32.62 3.04
C ASN A 334 -25.53 32.42 4.56
N THR A 335 -26.49 31.83 5.29
CA THR A 335 -26.21 31.35 6.66
C THR A 335 -25.33 30.10 6.62
N VAL A 336 -24.39 29.99 7.56
CA VAL A 336 -23.47 28.85 7.66
C VAL A 336 -23.89 27.97 8.84
N SER A 337 -24.08 26.67 8.59
CA SER A 337 -24.21 25.67 9.65
C SER A 337 -22.93 24.84 9.72
N THR A 338 -22.36 24.66 10.91
CA THR A 338 -21.07 24.00 11.14
C THR A 338 -21.17 22.98 12.27
N VAL A 339 -20.49 21.85 12.12
CA VAL A 339 -20.16 20.92 13.20
C VAL A 339 -18.65 20.77 13.31
N THR A 340 -18.16 20.51 14.53
CA THR A 340 -16.73 20.45 14.83
C THR A 340 -16.38 19.13 15.52
N PHE A 341 -15.33 18.50 15.02
CA PHE A 341 -14.71 17.29 15.53
C PHE A 341 -13.42 17.64 16.26
N SER A 342 -13.12 16.88 17.30
CA SER A 342 -11.86 16.96 18.03
C SER A 342 -11.26 15.57 18.21
N SER A 343 -9.93 15.51 18.27
CA SER A 343 -9.18 14.26 18.42
C SER A 343 -8.04 14.39 19.42
N SER A 344 -7.50 13.26 19.87
CA SER A 344 -6.26 13.22 20.64
C SER A 344 -5.17 12.47 19.88
N VAL A 345 -4.03 13.11 19.66
CA VAL A 345 -2.94 12.62 18.80
C VAL A 345 -1.69 12.37 19.65
N THR A 346 -0.93 11.31 19.34
CA THR A 346 0.27 10.89 20.10
C THR A 346 1.45 10.64 19.16
N PRO A 347 2.70 10.99 19.53
CA PRO A 347 3.89 10.58 18.76
C PRO A 347 4.02 9.05 18.67
N HIS A 348 4.81 8.55 17.72
CA HIS A 348 5.36 7.19 17.76
C HIS A 348 6.59 7.09 16.86
N LYS A 349 7.57 6.30 17.32
CA LYS A 349 8.75 5.98 16.53
C LYS A 349 8.36 5.13 15.33
N THR A 350 8.61 5.60 14.12
CA THR A 350 8.32 4.89 12.88
C THR A 350 9.14 5.46 11.70
N ARG A 351 9.16 4.71 10.59
CA ARG A 351 9.88 4.99 9.34
C ARG A 351 9.00 5.74 8.34
N ALA A 352 9.60 6.32 7.29
CA ALA A 352 8.79 6.78 6.16
C ALA A 352 8.10 5.58 5.48
N ASN A 353 6.83 5.72 5.11
CA ASN A 353 6.03 4.58 4.64
C ASN A 353 6.55 4.02 3.31
N SER A 354 6.59 2.69 3.16
CA SER A 354 6.97 2.06 1.90
C SER A 354 5.89 2.28 0.83
N ILE A 355 6.30 2.73 -0.36
CA ILE A 355 5.39 2.99 -1.49
C ILE A 355 5.96 2.46 -2.80
N HIS A 356 5.08 2.02 -3.71
CA HIS A 356 5.44 1.41 -4.99
C HIS A 356 4.80 2.16 -6.15
N VAL A 357 5.48 2.19 -7.29
CA VAL A 357 4.92 2.46 -8.60
C VAL A 357 4.90 1.13 -9.35
N ASN A 358 3.72 0.72 -9.78
CA ASN A 358 3.46 -0.56 -10.43
C ASN A 358 3.16 -0.31 -11.91
N TRP A 359 3.61 -1.18 -12.81
CA TRP A 359 3.34 -1.07 -14.24
C TRP A 359 2.71 -2.36 -14.81
N ASP A 360 1.49 -2.22 -15.35
CA ASP A 360 0.68 -3.28 -15.95
C ASP A 360 1.18 -3.62 -17.37
N SER A 361 1.89 -4.74 -17.54
CA SER A 361 2.42 -5.20 -18.85
C SER A 361 2.17 -6.71 -19.12
N PRO A 362 2.13 -7.14 -20.40
CA PRO A 362 2.18 -8.56 -20.76
C PRO A 362 3.57 -9.16 -20.47
N THR A 363 3.72 -10.45 -20.74
CA THR A 363 5.00 -11.16 -20.59
C THR A 363 6.13 -10.46 -21.37
N TRP A 364 7.27 -10.19 -20.73
CA TRP A 364 8.42 -9.54 -21.37
C TRP A 364 9.73 -10.35 -21.24
N THR A 365 10.67 -10.07 -22.16
CA THR A 365 12.06 -10.61 -22.13
C THR A 365 13.11 -9.55 -21.80
N LYS A 366 12.72 -8.27 -21.79
CA LYS A 366 13.51 -7.15 -21.29
C LYS A 366 12.59 -6.10 -20.70
N PHE A 367 12.99 -5.50 -19.57
CA PHE A 367 12.37 -4.32 -18.98
C PHE A 367 13.45 -3.27 -18.72
N ARG A 368 13.15 -2.00 -18.97
CA ARG A 368 14.09 -0.89 -18.86
C ARG A 368 13.40 0.39 -18.41
N MET A 369 14.11 1.21 -17.66
CA MET A 369 13.67 2.54 -17.26
C MET A 369 14.84 3.48 -16.97
N ASP A 370 14.54 4.76 -16.81
CA ASP A 370 15.40 5.77 -16.21
C ASP A 370 14.87 6.11 -14.81
N LEU A 371 15.72 6.01 -13.79
CA LEU A 371 15.43 6.36 -12.39
C LEU A 371 16.20 7.62 -12.01
N VAL A 372 15.51 8.64 -11.48
CA VAL A 372 16.11 9.91 -11.02
C VAL A 372 15.85 10.11 -9.52
N PRO A 373 16.85 9.92 -8.65
CA PRO A 373 16.74 10.24 -7.21
C PRO A 373 16.64 11.74 -7.00
N HIS A 374 15.68 12.24 -6.23
CA HIS A 374 15.58 13.68 -5.89
C HIS A 374 16.01 14.00 -4.46
N ALA A 375 16.11 12.98 -3.61
CA ALA A 375 16.62 13.11 -2.24
C ALA A 375 17.37 11.83 -1.84
N TRP A 376 18.36 11.94 -0.95
CA TRP A 376 19.02 10.79 -0.31
C TRP A 376 19.13 10.97 1.22
N PRO A 377 18.01 10.84 1.96
CA PRO A 377 18.04 10.57 3.40
C PRO A 377 18.82 9.28 3.74
N ALA A 378 19.10 9.06 5.03
CA ALA A 378 19.61 7.77 5.50
C ALA A 378 18.69 6.60 5.11
N SER A 379 19.20 5.37 5.12
CA SER A 379 18.41 4.13 4.92
C SER A 379 17.41 4.13 3.76
N THR A 380 17.72 4.82 2.67
CA THR A 380 16.82 4.90 1.51
C THR A 380 17.12 3.77 0.54
N TYR A 381 16.07 3.12 0.03
CA TYR A 381 16.15 2.26 -1.14
C TYR A 381 15.16 2.77 -2.19
N TYR A 382 15.67 3.07 -3.39
CA TYR A 382 14.86 3.25 -4.59
C TYR A 382 15.03 2.00 -5.47
N GLU A 383 14.06 1.09 -5.40
CA GLU A 383 13.98 -0.04 -6.32
C GLU A 383 13.56 0.47 -7.71
N ALA A 384 14.28 0.04 -8.74
CA ALA A 384 13.97 0.34 -10.13
C ALA A 384 13.08 -0.74 -10.77
N ILE A 385 13.50 -2.01 -10.71
CA ILE A 385 12.80 -3.11 -11.38
C ILE A 385 12.64 -4.28 -10.40
N GLY A 386 11.53 -4.23 -9.66
CA GLY A 386 10.95 -5.34 -8.93
C GLY A 386 10.16 -6.28 -9.85
N ILE A 387 10.33 -7.57 -9.60
CA ILE A 387 9.62 -8.69 -10.24
C ILE A 387 9.23 -9.72 -9.17
N GLN A 388 8.42 -10.72 -9.54
CA GLN A 388 8.20 -11.85 -8.64
C GLN A 388 9.55 -12.50 -8.29
N ASN A 389 9.87 -12.66 -7.00
CA ASN A 389 11.12 -13.28 -6.52
C ASN A 389 12.43 -12.58 -6.96
N GLY A 390 12.42 -11.29 -7.30
CA GLY A 390 13.66 -10.54 -7.51
C GLY A 390 13.48 -9.03 -7.63
N TYR A 391 14.55 -8.28 -7.39
CA TYR A 391 14.55 -6.81 -7.47
C TYR A 391 15.91 -6.26 -7.88
N CYS A 392 15.94 -5.08 -8.50
CA CYS A 392 17.16 -4.27 -8.60
C CYS A 392 16.90 -2.77 -8.48
N GLY A 393 17.88 -2.03 -7.96
CA GLY A 393 17.76 -0.60 -7.68
C GLY A 393 19.00 0.02 -7.02
N ILE A 394 18.80 1.15 -6.33
CA ILE A 394 19.86 1.96 -5.71
C ILE A 394 19.59 2.18 -4.22
N GLN A 395 20.58 1.84 -3.38
CA GLN A 395 20.71 2.28 -1.99
C GLN A 395 21.85 3.30 -1.87
N ASN A 396 21.90 4.06 -0.77
CA ASN A 396 22.84 5.18 -0.54
C ASN A 396 24.34 4.93 -0.85
N ASP A 397 24.81 3.67 -0.84
CA ASP A 397 26.21 3.28 -1.07
C ASP A 397 26.42 2.23 -2.17
N ARG A 398 25.35 1.78 -2.87
CA ARG A 398 25.42 0.67 -3.83
C ARG A 398 24.27 0.63 -4.84
N ILE A 399 24.55 0.05 -6.01
CA ILE A 399 23.53 -0.64 -6.80
C ILE A 399 23.35 -2.05 -6.24
N LEU A 400 22.10 -2.51 -6.16
CA LEU A 400 21.71 -3.83 -5.69
C LEU A 400 20.90 -4.57 -6.76
N PHE A 401 21.13 -5.89 -6.89
CA PHE A 401 20.30 -6.83 -7.64
C PHE A 401 20.18 -8.11 -6.81
N SER A 402 18.96 -8.44 -6.37
CA SER A 402 18.67 -9.65 -5.58
C SER A 402 17.67 -10.56 -6.29
N MET A 403 17.79 -11.86 -6.06
CA MET A 403 16.77 -12.85 -6.41
C MET A 403 16.61 -13.85 -5.27
N TRP A 404 15.36 -14.15 -4.89
CA TRP A 404 15.05 -15.14 -3.87
C TRP A 404 15.26 -16.57 -4.38
N GLU A 405 15.33 -17.51 -3.44
CA GLU A 405 15.32 -18.94 -3.74
C GLU A 405 14.01 -19.43 -4.36
N LYS A 406 14.04 -20.63 -4.96
CA LYS A 406 12.83 -21.35 -5.40
C LYS A 406 12.88 -22.80 -4.94
N GLY A 407 12.18 -23.09 -3.85
CA GLY A 407 11.98 -24.45 -3.33
C GLY A 407 13.22 -25.05 -2.68
N GLY A 408 13.86 -24.33 -1.76
CA GLY A 408 15.08 -24.73 -1.05
C GLY A 408 16.35 -24.59 -1.89
N LYS A 409 16.35 -23.70 -2.90
CA LYS A 409 17.47 -23.52 -3.83
C LYS A 409 17.70 -22.06 -4.19
N ASN A 410 18.84 -21.52 -3.75
CA ASN A 410 19.32 -20.20 -4.14
C ASN A 410 19.59 -20.11 -5.66
N PRO A 411 19.47 -18.92 -6.27
CA PRO A 411 19.94 -18.66 -7.63
C PRO A 411 21.43 -18.99 -7.83
N GLU A 412 21.85 -19.34 -9.04
CA GLU A 412 23.28 -19.48 -9.37
C GLU A 412 23.84 -18.15 -9.90
N VAL A 413 25.03 -17.75 -9.44
CA VAL A 413 25.76 -16.61 -10.04
C VAL A 413 26.46 -17.08 -11.32
N ILE A 414 25.87 -16.82 -12.47
CA ILE A 414 26.40 -17.25 -13.79
C ILE A 414 27.52 -16.30 -14.24
N ARG A 415 27.36 -15.00 -13.98
CA ARG A 415 28.33 -13.96 -14.30
C ARG A 415 28.11 -12.76 -13.38
N LYS A 416 29.15 -11.96 -13.14
CA LYS A 416 29.08 -10.73 -12.34
C LYS A 416 30.13 -9.71 -12.78
N HIS A 417 29.95 -8.44 -12.40
CA HIS A 417 31.00 -7.44 -12.55
C HIS A 417 32.26 -7.81 -11.77
N GLU A 418 33.44 -7.36 -12.22
CA GLU A 418 34.67 -7.42 -11.43
C GLU A 418 34.51 -6.74 -10.04
N LYS A 419 33.85 -5.58 -10.02
CA LYS A 419 33.53 -4.80 -8.81
C LYS A 419 32.32 -5.35 -8.02
N ALA A 420 31.65 -6.40 -8.48
CA ALA A 420 30.44 -6.91 -7.84
C ALA A 420 30.77 -7.91 -6.72
N THR A 421 30.24 -7.65 -5.53
CA THR A 421 30.18 -8.64 -4.44
C THR A 421 28.84 -9.35 -4.54
N CYS A 422 28.84 -10.68 -4.65
CA CYS A 422 27.64 -11.49 -4.57
C CYS A 422 27.71 -12.39 -3.33
N ALA A 423 26.60 -12.55 -2.63
CA ALA A 423 26.47 -13.34 -1.40
C ALA A 423 25.01 -13.77 -1.19
N ASP A 424 24.79 -14.71 -0.28
CA ASP A 424 23.44 -15.04 0.17
C ASP A 424 22.80 -13.85 0.95
N PHE A 425 21.47 -13.83 1.03
CA PHE A 425 20.72 -12.98 1.96
C PHE A 425 19.71 -13.76 2.80
N GLY A 426 19.16 -13.10 3.81
CA GLY A 426 18.31 -13.68 4.85
C GLY A 426 17.35 -12.66 5.46
N GLY A 427 16.46 -13.11 6.34
CA GLY A 427 15.51 -12.25 7.08
C GLY A 427 14.18 -12.06 6.36
N GLU A 428 14.21 -11.59 5.12
CA GLU A 428 13.05 -11.43 4.23
C GLU A 428 12.77 -12.69 3.38
N GLY A 429 13.15 -13.87 3.89
CA GLY A 429 13.40 -15.08 3.09
C GLY A 429 14.87 -15.23 2.75
N THR A 430 15.19 -16.10 1.79
CA THR A 430 16.55 -16.48 1.38
C THR A 430 16.75 -16.32 -0.13
N GLY A 431 17.99 -16.12 -0.56
CA GLY A 431 18.34 -15.94 -1.97
C GLY A 431 19.77 -15.44 -2.17
N ILE A 432 20.09 -14.98 -3.38
CA ILE A 432 21.37 -14.33 -3.73
C ILE A 432 21.16 -12.84 -3.99
N GLN A 433 22.03 -12.02 -3.41
CA GLN A 433 22.18 -10.61 -3.73
C GLN A 433 23.55 -10.35 -4.37
N CYS A 434 23.58 -9.54 -5.42
CA CYS A 434 24.78 -8.99 -6.04
C CYS A 434 24.76 -7.46 -5.93
N ARG A 435 25.84 -6.87 -5.43
CA ARG A 435 25.98 -5.43 -5.20
C ARG A 435 27.28 -4.87 -5.79
N VAL A 436 27.17 -3.69 -6.40
CA VAL A 436 28.32 -2.87 -6.80
C VAL A 436 28.30 -1.61 -5.95
N TYR A 437 29.31 -1.44 -5.11
CA TYR A 437 29.45 -0.27 -4.24
C TYR A 437 29.78 0.98 -5.05
N ARG A 438 29.00 2.03 -4.85
CA ARG A 438 29.15 3.37 -5.44
C ARG A 438 28.24 4.35 -4.72
N THR A 439 28.70 5.57 -4.48
CA THR A 439 27.83 6.66 -4.02
C THR A 439 26.96 7.13 -5.19
N PRO A 440 25.63 7.06 -5.10
CA PRO A 440 24.73 7.69 -6.08
C PRO A 440 24.60 9.19 -5.80
N ALA A 441 24.21 9.96 -6.80
CA ALA A 441 23.88 11.38 -6.65
C ALA A 441 22.36 11.60 -6.73
N VAL A 442 21.90 12.76 -6.26
CA VAL A 442 20.57 13.29 -6.60
C VAL A 442 20.60 13.96 -7.97
N ASP A 443 19.45 14.03 -8.62
CA ASP A 443 19.16 14.60 -9.94
C ASP A 443 20.00 14.02 -11.11
N VAL A 444 20.74 12.94 -10.85
CA VAL A 444 21.40 12.11 -11.88
C VAL A 444 20.45 11.01 -12.31
N THR A 445 20.32 10.82 -13.62
CA THR A 445 19.56 9.71 -14.21
C THR A 445 20.37 8.42 -14.19
N TYR A 446 19.77 7.34 -13.70
CA TYR A 446 20.32 5.98 -13.75
C TYR A 446 19.41 5.10 -14.62
N THR A 447 19.89 4.70 -15.79
CA THR A 447 19.13 3.81 -16.68
C THR A 447 19.29 2.37 -16.20
N PHE A 448 18.22 1.76 -15.67
CA PHE A 448 18.18 0.34 -15.32
C PHE A 448 17.69 -0.49 -16.50
N GLU A 449 18.32 -1.64 -16.73
CA GLU A 449 17.89 -2.63 -17.71
C GLU A 449 18.03 -4.04 -17.14
N MET A 450 16.90 -4.78 -17.09
CA MET A 450 16.84 -6.19 -16.76
C MET A 450 16.46 -6.99 -18.01
N THR A 451 17.26 -7.99 -18.36
CA THR A 451 16.99 -8.93 -19.47
C THR A 451 16.82 -10.35 -18.95
N VAL A 452 15.95 -11.13 -19.60
CA VAL A 452 15.63 -12.51 -19.23
C VAL A 452 15.87 -13.42 -20.43
N ALA A 453 16.74 -14.40 -20.23
CA ALA A 453 16.99 -15.47 -21.19
C ALA A 453 16.51 -16.83 -20.65
N ASP A 454 16.05 -17.70 -21.55
CA ASP A 454 15.74 -19.09 -21.19
C ASP A 454 17.02 -19.91 -21.04
N ALA A 455 17.12 -20.68 -19.96
CA ALA A 455 18.29 -21.46 -19.60
C ALA A 455 17.99 -22.98 -19.56
N PRO A 456 19.03 -23.85 -19.64
CA PRO A 456 18.87 -25.30 -19.64
C PRO A 456 18.06 -25.81 -18.44
N GLY A 457 17.26 -26.86 -18.64
CA GLY A 457 16.42 -27.44 -17.58
C GLY A 457 15.11 -26.71 -17.30
N GLY A 458 14.74 -25.71 -18.10
CA GLY A 458 13.53 -24.90 -17.87
C GLY A 458 13.74 -23.80 -16.81
N LEU A 459 14.99 -23.39 -16.64
CA LEU A 459 15.44 -22.31 -15.78
C LEU A 459 15.47 -20.99 -16.57
N GLN A 460 15.75 -19.86 -15.91
CA GLN A 460 15.90 -18.56 -16.57
C GLN A 460 17.07 -17.76 -16.00
N ASP A 461 17.81 -17.11 -16.89
CA ASP A 461 18.96 -16.27 -16.56
C ASP A 461 18.56 -14.80 -16.64
N TYR A 462 18.60 -14.11 -15.50
CA TYR A 462 18.26 -12.70 -15.33
C TYR A 462 19.53 -11.87 -15.27
N THR A 463 19.74 -10.97 -16.24
CA THR A 463 20.91 -10.07 -16.25
C THR A 463 20.47 -8.64 -15.99
N VAL A 464 21.08 -8.00 -14.99
CA VAL A 464 20.86 -6.57 -14.69
C VAL A 464 22.07 -5.75 -15.08
N SER A 465 21.82 -4.67 -15.82
CA SER A 465 22.80 -3.62 -16.10
C SER A 465 22.26 -2.24 -15.76
N VAL A 466 23.16 -1.33 -15.41
CA VAL A 466 22.82 0.05 -15.07
C VAL A 466 23.76 1.00 -15.79
N LYS A 467 23.21 2.00 -16.49
CA LYS A 467 23.97 3.13 -16.99
C LYS A 467 23.88 4.29 -16.02
N ASP A 468 25.03 4.86 -15.69
CA ASP A 468 25.15 6.12 -14.97
C ASP A 468 25.06 7.31 -15.94
N GLY A 469 24.10 8.21 -15.72
CA GLY A 469 23.93 9.42 -16.53
C GLY A 469 25.01 10.47 -16.33
N ALA A 470 25.73 10.47 -15.21
CA ALA A 470 26.79 11.45 -14.93
C ALA A 470 28.13 11.08 -15.57
N SER A 471 28.51 9.79 -15.53
CA SER A 471 29.77 9.29 -16.12
C SER A 471 29.61 8.69 -17.50
N GLY A 472 28.40 8.24 -17.86
CA GLY A 472 28.14 7.42 -19.05
C GLY A 472 28.50 5.94 -18.90
N GLU A 473 29.12 5.52 -17.78
CA GLU A 473 29.52 4.12 -17.53
C GLU A 473 28.29 3.20 -17.54
N VAL A 474 28.37 2.10 -18.29
CA VAL A 474 27.40 1.00 -18.23
C VAL A 474 28.03 -0.13 -17.42
N THR A 475 27.52 -0.36 -16.22
CA THR A 475 27.94 -1.46 -15.35
C THR A 475 26.91 -2.59 -15.44
N GLU A 476 27.29 -3.73 -16.01
CA GLU A 476 26.51 -4.96 -15.81
C GLU A 476 26.79 -5.51 -14.41
N ILE A 477 25.77 -5.65 -13.58
CA ILE A 477 25.89 -6.02 -12.17
C ILE A 477 26.14 -7.53 -12.04
N ALA A 478 25.21 -8.33 -12.55
CA ALA A 478 25.30 -9.79 -12.62
C ALA A 478 24.28 -10.40 -13.58
N THR A 479 24.57 -11.64 -14.00
CA THR A 479 23.60 -12.63 -14.51
C THR A 479 23.34 -13.64 -13.40
N LEU A 480 22.12 -13.69 -12.87
CA LEU A 480 21.66 -14.68 -11.89
C LEU A 480 20.72 -15.69 -12.56
N ARG A 481 20.94 -16.99 -12.37
CA ARG A 481 20.04 -18.04 -12.82
C ARG A 481 19.03 -18.37 -11.75
N PHE A 482 17.76 -18.08 -12.02
CA PHE A 482 16.66 -18.44 -11.16
C PHE A 482 16.35 -19.94 -11.27
N GLN A 483 16.00 -20.57 -10.16
CA GLN A 483 15.78 -22.03 -10.04
C GLN A 483 14.39 -22.45 -10.53
N GLY A 484 14.00 -21.96 -11.72
CA GLY A 484 12.81 -22.33 -12.47
C GLY A 484 12.43 -21.26 -13.50
N ARG A 485 11.29 -21.46 -14.17
CA ARG A 485 10.67 -20.45 -15.03
C ARG A 485 9.74 -19.52 -14.26
N GLN A 486 9.56 -18.30 -14.77
CA GLN A 486 8.54 -17.31 -14.38
C GLN A 486 7.85 -16.76 -15.63
N ASP A 487 6.64 -16.22 -15.45
CA ASP A 487 5.91 -15.47 -16.47
C ASP A 487 6.01 -13.98 -16.10
N ASN A 488 7.07 -13.32 -16.58
CA ASN A 488 7.43 -11.95 -16.19
C ASN A 488 6.44 -10.95 -16.79
N ARG A 489 5.32 -10.75 -16.08
CA ARG A 489 4.24 -9.81 -16.40
C ARG A 489 4.31 -8.64 -15.44
N GLY A 490 4.17 -7.44 -15.97
CA GLY A 490 4.36 -6.20 -15.21
C GLY A 490 5.78 -6.06 -14.67
N ALA A 491 5.99 -4.96 -13.96
CA ALA A 491 7.10 -4.75 -13.04
C ALA A 491 6.63 -3.73 -11.99
N TYR A 492 7.40 -3.56 -10.93
CA TYR A 492 7.23 -2.44 -10.01
C TYR A 492 8.58 -1.80 -9.70
N GLY A 493 8.54 -0.64 -9.05
CA GLY A 493 9.65 0.05 -8.42
C GLY A 493 9.14 0.64 -7.12
N PHE A 494 9.99 0.86 -6.12
CA PHE A 494 9.55 1.33 -4.81
C PHE A 494 10.48 2.32 -4.13
N VAL A 495 9.91 3.09 -3.21
CA VAL A 495 10.58 3.98 -2.26
C VAL A 495 10.39 3.38 -0.87
N GLU A 496 11.49 3.02 -0.23
CA GLU A 496 11.52 2.53 1.15
C GLU A 496 12.50 3.32 2.02
N ASP A 497 12.12 3.47 3.30
CA ASP A 497 13.03 3.72 4.41
C ASP A 497 13.26 2.43 5.21
N PHE A 498 14.41 1.78 5.05
CA PHE A 498 14.64 0.44 5.61
C PHE A 498 15.08 0.45 7.09
N TYR A 499 15.19 1.60 7.76
CA TYR A 499 15.70 1.65 9.13
C TYR A 499 15.38 2.91 9.97
N GLU A 500 15.31 4.11 9.38
CA GLU A 500 15.32 5.35 10.16
C GLU A 500 13.99 5.55 10.90
N GLN A 501 14.04 5.74 12.23
CA GLN A 501 12.86 5.99 13.04
C GLN A 501 12.93 7.35 13.72
N THR A 502 12.09 8.28 13.25
CA THR A 502 11.86 9.61 13.85
C THR A 502 10.69 9.56 14.85
N GLU A 503 10.45 10.59 15.67
CA GLU A 503 9.38 10.55 16.71
C GLU A 503 7.95 10.61 16.13
N SER A 504 7.84 10.90 14.83
CA SER A 504 6.63 10.75 14.04
C SER A 504 6.94 10.50 12.56
N CYS A 505 5.93 10.06 11.78
CA CYS A 505 6.03 9.95 10.33
C CYS A 505 6.49 11.27 9.69
N LEU A 506 5.94 12.40 10.18
CA LEU A 506 6.08 13.72 9.57
C LEU A 506 7.48 14.33 9.74
N GLU A 507 8.27 13.78 10.67
CA GLU A 507 9.68 14.13 10.89
C GLU A 507 10.64 13.31 10.02
N ALA A 508 10.21 12.17 9.47
CA ALA A 508 11.05 11.35 8.59
C ALA A 508 11.40 12.15 7.34
N ALA A 509 12.67 12.17 6.94
CA ALA A 509 13.11 12.99 5.82
C ALA A 509 12.49 12.51 4.50
N VAL A 510 12.16 13.46 3.60
CA VAL A 510 11.51 13.17 2.33
C VAL A 510 12.43 12.34 1.43
N ARG A 511 11.93 11.16 1.03
CA ARG A 511 12.51 10.26 0.03
C ARG A 511 11.67 10.41 -1.22
N ALA A 512 12.27 10.78 -2.35
CA ALA A 512 11.55 11.08 -3.59
C ALA A 512 12.36 10.68 -4.82
N VAL A 513 11.67 10.16 -5.83
CA VAL A 513 12.23 9.62 -7.07
C VAL A 513 11.29 9.85 -8.24
N THR A 514 11.83 10.05 -9.44
CA THR A 514 11.08 9.97 -10.70
C THR A 514 11.52 8.75 -11.49
N PHE A 515 10.59 7.87 -11.82
CA PHE A 515 10.79 6.83 -12.84
C PHE A 515 10.29 7.33 -14.19
N LYS A 516 11.04 7.12 -15.27
CA LYS A 516 10.64 7.56 -16.61
C LYS A 516 11.25 6.74 -17.73
N ASN A 517 10.85 7.03 -18.96
CA ASN A 517 11.26 6.27 -20.16
C ASN A 517 11.08 4.75 -20.00
N VAL A 518 10.07 4.35 -19.20
CA VAL A 518 9.78 2.96 -18.88
C VAL A 518 9.37 2.23 -20.17
N GLU A 519 10.10 1.19 -20.53
CA GLU A 519 9.88 0.37 -21.71
C GLU A 519 10.05 -1.13 -21.40
N TYR A 520 9.35 -1.97 -22.16
CA TYR A 520 9.53 -3.42 -22.11
C TYR A 520 9.53 -4.02 -23.52
N VAL A 521 10.23 -5.14 -23.69
CA VAL A 521 10.17 -5.93 -24.93
C VAL A 521 9.16 -7.06 -24.75
N ASP A 522 8.03 -6.96 -25.44
CA ASP A 522 6.95 -7.96 -25.41
C ASP A 522 7.47 -9.33 -25.89
N ALA A 523 7.36 -10.35 -25.04
CA ALA A 523 7.96 -11.67 -25.27
C ALA A 523 7.34 -12.43 -26.44
N LYS A 524 6.15 -12.04 -26.90
CA LYS A 524 5.44 -12.69 -28.01
C LYS A 524 5.79 -12.09 -29.37
N SER A 525 6.04 -10.78 -29.44
CA SER A 525 6.24 -10.03 -30.68
C SER A 525 7.65 -9.46 -30.86
N GLY A 526 8.48 -9.47 -29.82
CA GLY A 526 9.86 -8.96 -29.84
C GLY A 526 9.95 -7.43 -29.99
N LYS A 527 8.85 -6.70 -29.80
CA LYS A 527 8.78 -5.24 -29.95
C LYS A 527 9.02 -4.54 -28.61
N SER A 528 9.83 -3.48 -28.61
CA SER A 528 9.82 -2.55 -27.47
C SER A 528 8.50 -1.76 -27.45
N VAL A 529 7.96 -1.57 -26.25
CA VAL A 529 6.73 -0.82 -25.97
C VAL A 529 7.02 0.11 -24.78
N ARG A 530 6.85 1.41 -24.98
CA ARG A 530 6.91 2.42 -23.91
C ARG A 530 5.63 2.37 -23.08
N MET A 531 5.75 2.45 -21.76
CA MET A 531 4.63 2.53 -20.82
C MET A 531 3.97 3.92 -20.86
N GLY A 532 2.64 3.98 -20.71
CA GLY A 532 1.86 5.21 -20.54
C GLY A 532 1.11 5.22 -19.20
N GLU A 533 0.55 6.36 -18.80
CA GLU A 533 0.03 6.57 -17.43
C GLU A 533 -1.09 5.60 -17.05
N LYS A 534 -2.00 5.30 -17.98
CA LYS A 534 -3.07 4.30 -17.80
C LYS A 534 -2.58 2.89 -17.45
N ASN A 535 -1.31 2.58 -17.74
CA ASN A 535 -0.65 1.31 -17.44
C ASN A 535 0.21 1.40 -16.17
N ALA A 536 0.19 2.52 -15.45
CA ALA A 536 0.85 2.68 -14.15
C ALA A 536 -0.18 2.82 -13.02
N TYR A 537 0.20 2.45 -11.80
CA TYR A 537 -0.54 2.78 -10.59
C TYR A 537 0.36 2.82 -9.35
N GLY A 538 0.12 3.80 -8.47
CA GLY A 538 0.79 3.90 -7.18
C GLY A 538 0.12 3.02 -6.14
N THR A 539 0.88 2.39 -5.26
CA THR A 539 0.36 1.73 -4.05
C THR A 539 1.20 2.11 -2.85
N ALA A 540 0.56 2.29 -1.70
CA ALA A 540 1.26 2.41 -0.43
C ALA A 540 1.12 1.11 0.37
N VAL A 541 2.06 0.82 1.26
CA VAL A 541 1.81 -0.16 2.33
C VAL A 541 0.85 0.47 3.35
N PHE A 542 -0.04 -0.34 3.93
CA PHE A 542 -0.79 0.05 5.12
C PHE A 542 -0.93 -1.17 6.03
N THR A 543 0.10 -1.40 6.84
CA THR A 543 0.26 -2.61 7.66
C THR A 543 0.47 -2.21 9.12
N PRO A 544 -0.62 -2.07 9.91
CA PRO A 544 -0.55 -1.81 11.35
C PRO A 544 0.30 -2.82 12.14
N ASN A 545 0.42 -4.06 11.67
CA ASN A 545 1.30 -5.05 12.30
C ASN A 545 2.81 -4.76 12.08
N HIS A 546 3.20 -3.94 11.09
CA HIS A 546 4.59 -3.64 10.72
C HIS A 546 4.98 -2.16 10.99
N ASN A 547 4.21 -1.43 11.81
CA ASN A 547 4.40 0.01 12.08
C ASN A 547 4.19 0.96 10.87
N GLU A 548 3.64 0.42 9.77
CA GLU A 548 3.37 1.15 8.52
C GLU A 548 1.93 1.65 8.49
N VAL A 549 1.65 2.72 9.24
CA VAL A 549 0.34 3.39 9.35
C VAL A 549 0.35 4.85 8.89
N CYS A 550 1.51 5.33 8.44
CA CYS A 550 1.76 6.68 7.97
C CYS A 550 1.17 6.92 6.58
N VAL A 551 0.64 8.11 6.31
CA VAL A 551 0.15 8.49 4.97
C VAL A 551 0.76 9.76 4.40
N ASN A 552 1.95 10.12 4.88
CA ASN A 552 2.81 11.14 4.26
C ASN A 552 3.57 10.56 3.06
N TYR A 553 2.81 10.21 2.03
CA TYR A 553 3.31 9.86 0.71
C TYR A 553 2.48 10.53 -0.36
N LYS A 554 3.05 10.67 -1.55
CA LYS A 554 2.41 11.30 -2.69
C LYS A 554 2.92 10.68 -3.99
N PHE A 555 2.06 10.68 -5.00
CA PHE A 555 2.37 10.30 -6.37
C PHE A 555 2.03 11.47 -7.30
N ASN A 556 2.72 11.57 -8.43
CA ASN A 556 2.29 12.40 -9.56
C ASN A 556 2.74 11.73 -10.86
N PHE A 557 1.80 11.25 -11.66
CA PHE A 557 2.08 10.58 -12.92
C PHE A 557 1.62 11.48 -14.07
N GLU A 558 2.55 11.91 -14.92
CA GLU A 558 2.26 12.87 -16.00
C GLU A 558 3.30 12.78 -17.12
N ASN A 559 2.87 12.86 -18.38
CA ASN A 559 3.71 12.84 -19.59
C ASN A 559 4.64 11.61 -19.70
N GLY A 560 4.25 10.48 -19.10
CA GLY A 560 5.06 9.26 -18.99
C GLY A 560 6.28 9.37 -18.06
N GLU A 561 6.28 10.36 -17.14
CA GLU A 561 7.12 10.39 -15.94
C GLU A 561 6.26 10.01 -14.71
N PHE A 562 6.81 9.22 -13.81
CA PHE A 562 6.14 8.68 -12.63
C PHE A 562 6.90 9.12 -11.38
N TRP A 563 6.49 10.25 -10.79
CA TRP A 563 7.05 10.74 -9.53
C TRP A 563 6.38 10.05 -8.35
N ALA A 564 7.20 9.63 -7.38
CA ALA A 564 6.76 9.08 -6.11
C ALA A 564 7.63 9.63 -4.97
N GLY A 565 7.01 9.93 -3.83
CA GLY A 565 7.73 10.35 -2.63
C GLY A 565 7.02 10.00 -1.33
N SER A 566 7.80 9.77 -0.27
CA SER A 566 7.37 9.38 1.07
C SER A 566 8.22 10.06 2.14
N GLY A 567 7.64 10.39 3.29
CA GLY A 567 8.26 11.17 4.36
C GLY A 567 7.83 12.65 4.35
N GLY A 568 8.20 13.37 5.41
CA GLY A 568 7.92 14.79 5.59
C GLY A 568 6.43 15.12 5.71
N VAL A 569 6.05 16.31 5.25
CA VAL A 569 4.69 16.88 5.35
C VAL A 569 3.97 17.02 3.99
N ASP A 570 4.51 16.42 2.94
CA ASP A 570 3.86 16.34 1.62
C ASP A 570 2.89 15.16 1.61
N MET A 571 1.59 15.48 1.58
CA MET A 571 0.51 14.50 1.77
C MET A 571 -0.32 14.36 0.49
N GLY A 572 -0.30 13.17 -0.13
CA GLY A 572 -1.24 12.77 -1.17
C GLY A 572 -2.55 12.22 -0.59
N THR A 573 -3.46 11.77 -1.46
CA THR A 573 -4.67 11.06 -1.05
C THR A 573 -4.31 9.74 -0.36
N PRO A 574 -4.80 9.45 0.86
CA PRO A 574 -4.57 8.17 1.54
C PRO A 574 -5.11 6.98 0.74
N LEU A 575 -4.28 5.94 0.59
CA LEU A 575 -4.62 4.68 -0.05
C LEU A 575 -4.86 3.56 0.97
N ASN A 576 -5.54 2.49 0.53
CA ASN A 576 -5.95 1.32 1.32
C ASN A 576 -6.98 1.65 2.40
N MET A 577 -7.84 2.62 2.13
CA MET A 577 -8.86 3.09 3.05
C MET A 577 -10.06 2.14 3.10
N PRO A 578 -10.74 1.96 4.24
CA PRO A 578 -11.95 1.13 4.31
C PRO A 578 -13.06 1.68 3.40
N GLY A 579 -13.25 1.07 2.23
CA GLY A 579 -14.20 1.51 1.21
C GLY A 579 -13.65 2.53 0.19
N GLY A 580 -12.41 3.00 0.36
CA GLY A 580 -11.73 3.87 -0.61
C GLY A 580 -10.70 3.11 -1.46
N ASP A 581 -10.01 3.84 -2.34
CA ASP A 581 -9.06 3.25 -3.29
C ASP A 581 -7.81 2.63 -2.60
N SER A 582 -7.37 1.49 -3.13
CA SER A 582 -6.06 0.89 -2.81
C SER A 582 -4.94 1.34 -3.74
N VAL A 583 -5.28 2.06 -4.82
CA VAL A 583 -4.35 2.46 -5.88
C VAL A 583 -4.50 3.94 -6.23
N TYR A 584 -3.37 4.62 -6.48
CA TYR A 584 -3.35 5.92 -7.16
C TYR A 584 -3.27 5.68 -8.68
N ARG A 585 -4.16 6.32 -9.44
CA ARG A 585 -4.14 6.39 -10.91
C ARG A 585 -4.45 7.83 -11.35
N GLN A 586 -4.09 8.16 -12.60
CA GLN A 586 -4.45 9.41 -13.28
C GLN A 586 -5.75 9.24 -14.06
#